data_AF-A0A164SH59-F1
#
_entry.id   AF-A0A164SH59-F1
#
_cell.length_a   1.000
_cell.length_b   1.000
_cell.length_c   1.000
_cell.angle_alpha   90.00
_cell.angle_beta   90.00
_cell.angle_gamma   90.00
#
_symmetry.space_group_name_H-M   'P 1'
#
loop_
_entity.id
_entity.type
_entity.pdbx_description
1 polymer ?
#
loop_
_entity_poly.entity_id
_entity_poly.type
_entity_poly.pdbx_seq_one_letter_code
_entity_poly.pdbx_strand_id
1 'polypeptide(L)'
;MLSPSQQVQIFLAIQLLGGHIGLPLLIITFFFMKKSRSIVVTQFCVSWVIFSVSFSLLMYRTTPLKAESSQGLCLLSEAMTNGAVVMTSLSTLTFLLNAPALVFYFTALVLAYSPYIAFLAPFFVTYALSAPSDGQQGDNTFGQDYCINSGDMWIPVYLISIAILGLATILDAIVLWSVFRRAKAEPALEIKYLRRMIIKLSLFSAYRIVSTILVLLVMVDDRSSSRRVPHVVYKIGCPSNLEIMAIVPVSPIVNVQLRRFRTSDQIRSELPELPDRISK
;
A
#
# COMPACT_ATOMS: atom_id res chain seq x y z
N MET A 1 4.57 -16.82 14.88
CA MET A 1 3.86 -16.11 13.79
C MET A 1 3.33 -14.81 14.37
N LEU A 2 3.61 -13.66 13.75
CA LEU A 2 3.07 -12.36 14.17
C LEU A 2 1.58 -12.29 13.85
N SER A 3 0.76 -11.73 14.75
CA SER A 3 -0.66 -11.51 14.43
C SER A 3 -0.79 -10.53 13.26
N PRO A 4 -1.86 -10.59 12.44
CA PRO A 4 -2.07 -9.65 11.33
C PRO A 4 -2.00 -8.19 11.78
N SER A 5 -2.54 -7.88 12.97
CA SER A 5 -2.46 -6.56 13.58
C SER A 5 -1.03 -6.10 13.88
N GLN A 6 -0.17 -7.01 14.38
CA GLN A 6 1.24 -6.71 14.64
C GLN A 6 2.02 -6.47 13.34
N GLN A 7 1.73 -7.23 12.28
CA GLN A 7 2.40 -7.06 10.99
C GLN A 7 2.15 -5.66 10.41
N VAL A 8 0.89 -5.19 10.46
CA VAL A 8 0.51 -3.84 10.04
C VAL A 8 1.21 -2.78 10.89
N GLN A 9 1.22 -2.94 12.22
CA GLN A 9 1.90 -2.00 13.13
C GLN A 9 3.40 -1.90 12.85
N ILE A 10 4.08 -3.03 12.64
CA ILE A 10 5.51 -3.05 12.31
C ILE A 10 5.76 -2.39 10.96
N PHE A 11 4.95 -2.71 9.95
CA PHE A 11 5.05 -2.10 8.63
C PHE A 11 4.92 -0.57 8.72
N LEU A 12 3.97 -0.06 9.48
CA LEU A 12 3.80 1.38 9.69
C LEU A 12 4.91 2.02 10.46
N ALA A 13 5.38 1.38 11.53
CA ALA A 13 6.50 1.89 12.29
C ALA A 13 7.72 2.05 11.38
N ILE A 14 7.98 1.07 10.51
CA ILE A 14 9.05 1.12 9.52
C ILE A 14 8.84 2.27 8.53
N GLN A 15 7.62 2.46 8.01
CA GLN A 15 7.31 3.53 7.06
C GLN A 15 7.41 4.93 7.70
N LEU A 16 6.88 5.12 8.89
CA LEU A 16 6.97 6.40 9.61
C LEU A 16 8.43 6.73 9.97
N LEU A 17 9.16 5.78 10.54
CA LEU A 17 10.55 6.00 10.95
C LEU A 17 11.47 6.20 9.74
N GLY A 18 11.37 5.36 8.71
CA GLY A 18 12.24 5.42 7.53
C GLY A 18 11.85 6.55 6.58
N GLY A 19 10.56 6.63 6.25
CA GLY A 19 10.02 7.51 5.23
C GLY A 19 9.74 8.94 5.71
N HIS A 20 9.10 9.10 6.86
CA HIS A 20 8.67 10.43 7.32
C HIS A 20 9.74 11.15 8.17
N ILE A 21 10.52 10.41 8.94
CA ILE A 21 11.54 11.01 9.83
C ILE A 21 12.94 10.89 9.21
N GLY A 22 13.37 9.67 8.89
CA GLY A 22 14.74 9.39 8.44
C GLY A 22 15.11 10.08 7.13
N LEU A 23 14.25 9.98 6.12
CA LEU A 23 14.53 10.51 4.79
C LEU A 23 14.48 12.04 4.70
N PRO A 24 13.49 12.75 5.25
CA PRO A 24 13.50 14.22 5.28
C PRO A 24 14.68 14.78 6.06
N LEU A 25 15.05 14.18 7.19
CA LEU A 25 16.25 14.56 7.94
C LEU A 25 17.51 14.42 7.08
N LEU A 26 17.59 13.35 6.28
CA LEU A 26 18.68 13.10 5.36
C LEU A 26 18.71 14.12 4.21
N ILE A 27 17.56 14.51 3.65
CA ILE A 27 17.44 15.58 2.64
C ILE A 27 17.91 16.91 3.22
N ILE A 28 17.44 17.28 4.42
CA ILE A 28 17.86 18.50 5.13
C ILE A 28 19.37 18.50 5.37
N THR A 29 19.90 17.38 5.85
CA THR A 29 21.34 17.20 6.05
C THR A 29 22.12 17.40 4.74
N PHE A 30 21.57 16.94 3.61
CA PHE A 30 22.23 17.09 2.31
C PHE A 30 22.19 18.53 1.82
N PHE A 31 21.11 19.25 2.10
CA PHE A 31 20.99 20.67 1.80
C PHE A 31 22.00 21.52 2.58
N PHE A 32 22.26 21.18 3.85
CA PHE A 32 23.25 21.88 4.68
C PHE A 32 24.70 21.54 4.34
N MET A 33 24.97 20.41 3.68
CA MET A 33 26.31 20.09 3.23
C MET A 33 26.65 20.88 1.97
N LYS A 34 27.50 21.92 2.11
CA LYS A 34 28.01 22.81 1.04
C LYS A 34 28.59 22.13 -0.21
N LYS A 35 28.79 20.81 -0.22
CA LYS A 35 29.39 20.08 -1.34
C LYS A 35 28.30 19.60 -2.29
N SER A 36 28.39 19.98 -3.57
CA SER A 36 27.41 19.62 -4.61
C SER A 36 27.19 18.11 -4.64
N ARG A 37 26.02 17.67 -4.18
CA ARG A 37 25.62 16.27 -4.28
C ARG A 37 24.93 16.01 -5.61
N SER A 38 25.03 14.77 -6.08
CA SER A 38 24.34 14.34 -7.29
C SER A 38 22.84 14.52 -7.11
N ILE A 39 22.21 15.19 -8.07
CA ILE A 39 20.75 15.40 -8.17
C ILE A 39 19.98 14.08 -8.04
N VAL A 40 20.53 12.99 -8.55
CA VAL A 40 19.93 11.66 -8.52
C VAL A 40 19.69 11.18 -7.10
N VAL A 41 20.61 11.46 -6.17
CA VAL A 41 20.48 11.06 -4.77
C VAL A 41 19.32 11.79 -4.10
N THR A 42 19.19 13.09 -4.37
CA THR A 42 18.10 13.90 -3.81
C THR A 42 16.76 13.42 -4.34
N GLN A 43 16.65 13.22 -5.67
CA GLN A 43 15.41 12.71 -6.29
C GLN A 43 15.04 11.33 -5.77
N PHE A 44 16.04 10.48 -5.56
CA PHE A 44 15.82 9.18 -4.94
C PHE A 44 15.22 9.32 -3.54
N CYS A 45 15.77 10.15 -2.66
CA CYS A 45 15.22 10.36 -1.33
C CYS A 45 13.77 10.90 -1.38
N VAL A 46 13.49 11.87 -2.25
CA VAL A 46 12.14 12.42 -2.44
C VAL A 46 11.14 11.34 -2.86
N SER A 47 11.51 10.47 -3.81
CA SER A 47 10.64 9.39 -4.25
C SER A 47 10.26 8.41 -3.12
N TRP A 48 11.18 8.13 -2.20
CA TRP A 48 10.89 7.28 -1.04
C TRP A 48 9.99 7.97 0.00
N VAL A 49 10.08 9.30 0.15
CA VAL A 49 9.15 10.06 0.99
C VAL A 49 7.73 9.96 0.42
N ILE A 50 7.56 10.20 -0.90
CA ILE A 50 6.26 10.09 -1.58
C ILE A 50 5.69 8.67 -1.42
N PHE A 51 6.53 7.65 -1.58
CA PHE A 51 6.12 6.26 -1.35
C PHE A 51 5.63 6.03 0.06
N SER A 52 6.36 6.52 1.07
CA SER A 52 5.94 6.33 2.44
C SER A 52 4.63 7.05 2.75
N VAL A 53 4.45 8.29 2.26
CA VAL A 53 3.18 9.04 2.39
C VAL A 53 2.04 8.27 1.72
N SER A 54 2.26 7.76 0.51
CA SER A 54 1.26 6.98 -0.25
C SER A 54 0.82 5.75 0.53
N PHE A 55 1.77 5.00 1.11
CA PHE A 55 1.47 3.82 1.92
C PHE A 55 0.83 4.15 3.27
N SER A 56 1.14 5.30 3.87
CA SER A 56 0.46 5.77 5.07
C SER A 56 -1.01 6.13 4.82
N LEU A 57 -1.38 6.51 3.58
CA LEU A 57 -2.78 6.76 3.24
C LEU A 57 -3.68 5.52 3.39
N LEU A 58 -3.14 4.30 3.17
CA LEU A 58 -3.89 3.07 3.40
C LEU A 58 -4.38 2.94 4.84
N MET A 59 -3.71 3.56 5.82
CA MET A 59 -4.15 3.45 7.22
C MET A 59 -5.44 4.19 7.49
N TYR A 60 -5.61 5.35 6.88
CA TYR A 60 -6.83 6.14 7.02
C TYR A 60 -8.05 5.42 6.44
N ARG A 61 -7.83 4.42 5.57
CA ARG A 61 -8.89 3.54 5.06
C ARG A 61 -9.43 2.57 6.11
N THR A 62 -8.61 2.14 7.07
CA THR A 62 -8.96 1.07 8.03
C THR A 62 -9.64 1.57 9.31
N THR A 63 -9.64 2.88 9.54
CA THR A 63 -10.32 3.46 10.71
C THR A 63 -11.83 3.47 10.48
N PRO A 64 -12.64 2.86 11.39
CA PRO A 64 -14.10 2.82 11.31
C PRO A 64 -14.69 4.19 11.66
N LEU A 65 -14.40 5.20 10.85
CA LEU A 65 -15.10 6.48 10.90
C LEU A 65 -16.40 6.28 10.13
N LYS A 66 -17.53 6.30 10.86
CA LYS A 66 -18.92 6.27 10.38
C LYS A 66 -19.29 7.33 9.31
N ALA A 67 -18.33 8.09 8.81
CA ALA A 67 -18.56 9.11 7.81
C ALA A 67 -18.55 8.46 6.42
N GLU A 68 -19.54 8.82 5.58
CA GLU A 68 -19.55 8.62 4.12
C GLU A 68 -18.32 9.22 3.39
N SER A 69 -17.36 9.77 4.15
CA SER A 69 -16.03 10.03 3.64
C SER A 69 -15.41 8.70 3.18
N SER A 70 -15.47 8.51 1.87
CA SER A 70 -14.29 8.74 1.01
C SER A 70 -13.93 7.56 0.10
N GLN A 71 -14.90 7.09 -0.69
CA GLN A 71 -14.57 6.32 -1.91
C GLN A 71 -13.43 7.01 -2.71
N GLY A 72 -13.43 8.34 -2.74
CA GLY A 72 -12.32 9.14 -3.29
C GLY A 72 -10.96 9.00 -2.58
N LEU A 73 -10.90 8.88 -1.23
CA LEU A 73 -9.62 8.63 -0.53
C LEU A 73 -9.16 7.19 -0.72
N CYS A 74 -10.08 6.22 -0.74
CA CYS A 74 -9.76 4.83 -1.08
C CYS A 74 -9.12 4.78 -2.47
N LEU A 75 -9.78 5.35 -3.48
CA LEU A 75 -9.27 5.43 -4.84
C LEU A 75 -7.94 6.19 -4.93
N LEU A 76 -7.85 7.34 -4.28
CA LEU A 76 -6.63 8.15 -4.28
C LEU A 76 -5.47 7.37 -3.65
N SER A 77 -5.70 6.74 -2.50
CA SER A 77 -4.68 5.93 -1.82
C SER A 77 -4.19 4.81 -2.73
N GLU A 78 -5.09 4.20 -3.50
CA GLU A 78 -4.75 3.12 -4.42
C GLU A 78 -3.98 3.55 -5.66
N ALA A 79 -4.43 4.64 -6.29
CA ALA A 79 -3.72 5.21 -7.41
C ALA A 79 -2.32 5.65 -6.99
N MET A 80 -2.20 6.25 -5.79
CA MET A 80 -0.91 6.68 -5.23
C MET A 80 0.01 5.51 -4.92
N THR A 81 -0.48 4.41 -4.35
CA THR A 81 0.34 3.24 -4.02
C THR A 81 0.85 2.56 -5.29
N ASN A 82 -0.02 2.31 -6.27
CA ASN A 82 0.36 1.76 -7.57
C ASN A 82 1.44 2.61 -8.26
N GLY A 83 1.24 3.93 -8.29
CA GLY A 83 2.25 4.84 -8.82
C GLY A 83 3.56 4.81 -8.05
N ALA A 84 3.49 4.84 -6.73
CA ALA A 84 4.66 4.92 -5.88
C ALA A 84 5.54 3.67 -5.94
N VAL A 85 4.95 2.48 -6.09
CA VAL A 85 5.70 1.21 -6.21
C VAL A 85 6.56 1.21 -7.48
N VAL A 86 6.02 1.62 -8.62
CA VAL A 86 6.78 1.72 -9.88
C VAL A 86 7.85 2.78 -9.78
N MET A 87 7.51 3.97 -9.26
CA MET A 87 8.43 5.08 -9.08
C MET A 87 9.64 4.73 -8.21
N THR A 88 9.42 4.11 -7.05
CA THR A 88 10.53 3.73 -6.15
C THR A 88 11.42 2.66 -6.74
N SER A 89 10.84 1.71 -7.48
CA SER A 89 11.59 0.69 -8.21
C SER A 89 12.50 1.33 -9.26
N LEU A 90 11.96 2.24 -10.08
CA LEU A 90 12.71 2.93 -11.14
C LEU A 90 13.73 3.93 -10.60
N SER A 91 13.38 4.63 -9.52
CA SER A 91 14.28 5.53 -8.78
C SER A 91 15.48 4.78 -8.22
N THR A 92 15.25 3.57 -7.69
CA THR A 92 16.33 2.71 -7.19
C THR A 92 17.23 2.24 -8.33
N LEU A 93 16.64 1.76 -9.43
CA LEU A 93 17.41 1.38 -10.62
C LEU A 93 18.28 2.54 -11.12
N THR A 94 17.68 3.74 -11.21
CA THR A 94 18.36 4.96 -11.63
C THR A 94 19.52 5.34 -10.71
N PHE A 95 19.32 5.25 -9.40
CA PHE A 95 20.37 5.50 -8.42
C PHE A 95 21.58 4.56 -8.62
N LEU A 96 21.32 3.29 -8.92
CA LEU A 96 22.37 2.30 -9.20
C LEU A 96 23.06 2.53 -10.55
N LEU A 97 22.32 2.92 -11.58
CA LEU A 97 22.89 3.25 -12.89
C LEU A 97 23.76 4.51 -12.85
N ASN A 98 23.47 5.45 -11.94
CA ASN A 98 24.29 6.64 -11.73
C ASN A 98 25.58 6.36 -10.92
N ALA A 99 25.71 5.19 -10.30
CA ALA A 99 26.89 4.83 -9.51
C ALA A 99 28.15 4.53 -10.37
N PRO A 100 28.09 3.72 -11.44
CA PRO A 100 29.17 3.69 -12.41
C PRO A 100 29.14 5.02 -13.18
N ALA A 101 30.26 5.72 -13.27
CA ALA A 101 30.42 7.02 -13.95
C ALA A 101 30.19 6.97 -15.49
N LEU A 102 29.44 5.98 -15.98
CA LEU A 102 29.18 5.69 -17.38
C LEU A 102 28.09 6.59 -17.99
N VAL A 103 27.43 7.41 -17.18
CA VAL A 103 26.23 8.15 -17.57
C VAL A 103 26.58 9.62 -17.83
N PHE A 104 26.37 10.07 -19.07
CA PHE A 104 26.53 11.47 -19.48
C PHE A 104 25.54 12.40 -18.72
N TYR A 105 25.90 13.68 -18.56
CA TYR A 105 25.11 14.67 -17.80
C TYR A 105 23.64 14.79 -18.28
N PHE A 106 23.41 14.80 -19.59
CA PHE A 106 22.05 14.81 -20.17
C PHE A 106 21.24 13.59 -19.78
N THR A 107 21.89 12.43 -19.76
CA THR A 107 21.30 11.16 -19.37
C THR A 107 20.93 11.19 -17.88
N ALA A 108 21.74 11.81 -17.02
CA ALA A 108 21.45 11.94 -15.59
C ALA A 108 20.17 12.72 -15.28
N LEU A 109 19.84 13.77 -16.04
CA LEU A 109 18.61 14.55 -15.85
C LEU A 109 17.37 13.74 -16.28
N VAL A 110 17.43 13.09 -17.43
CA VAL A 110 16.34 12.21 -17.90
C VAL A 110 16.11 11.07 -16.91
N LEU A 111 17.19 10.43 -16.46
CA LEU A 111 17.15 9.40 -15.43
C LEU A 111 16.51 9.94 -14.14
N ALA A 112 16.92 11.12 -13.67
CA ALA A 112 16.42 11.71 -12.44
C ALA A 112 14.90 12.00 -12.46
N TYR A 113 14.33 12.36 -13.62
CA TYR A 113 12.90 12.64 -13.74
C TYR A 113 12.05 11.43 -14.16
N SER A 114 12.67 10.40 -14.75
CA SER A 114 11.96 9.18 -15.20
C SER A 114 11.08 8.51 -14.13
N PRO A 115 11.43 8.46 -12.83
CA PRO A 115 10.59 7.86 -11.80
C PRO A 115 9.26 8.59 -11.63
N TYR A 116 9.23 9.91 -11.78
CA TYR A 116 8.01 10.70 -11.63
C TYR A 116 7.07 10.54 -12.82
N ILE A 117 7.62 10.40 -14.02
CA ILE A 117 6.80 10.06 -15.19
C ILE A 117 6.19 8.65 -14.99
N ALA A 118 7.01 7.71 -14.52
CA ALA A 118 6.57 6.36 -14.19
C ALA A 118 5.64 6.28 -12.97
N PHE A 119 5.59 7.31 -12.12
CA PHE A 119 4.57 7.47 -11.08
C PHE A 119 3.22 7.88 -11.69
N LEU A 120 3.24 8.93 -12.51
CA LEU A 120 2.03 9.55 -13.04
C LEU A 120 1.26 8.60 -13.96
N ALA A 121 1.95 7.80 -14.79
CA ALA A 121 1.29 6.87 -15.71
C ALA A 121 0.36 5.85 -15.00
N PRO A 122 0.85 4.96 -14.13
CA PRO A 122 -0.01 4.06 -13.34
C PRO A 122 -0.97 4.80 -12.42
N PHE A 123 -0.60 5.95 -11.85
CA PHE A 123 -1.53 6.77 -11.05
C PHE A 123 -2.76 7.16 -11.86
N PHE A 124 -2.58 7.77 -13.03
CA PHE A 124 -3.71 8.20 -13.87
C PHE A 124 -4.44 7.03 -14.51
N VAL A 125 -3.74 5.95 -14.89
CA VAL A 125 -4.37 4.73 -15.40
C VAL A 125 -5.27 4.11 -14.33
N THR A 126 -4.77 3.93 -13.10
CA THR A 126 -5.60 3.46 -11.99
C THR A 126 -6.76 4.42 -11.76
N TYR A 127 -6.53 5.73 -11.71
CA TYR A 127 -7.60 6.69 -11.45
C TYR A 127 -8.68 6.68 -12.55
N ALA A 128 -8.28 6.71 -13.83
CA ALA A 128 -9.19 6.78 -14.96
C ALA A 128 -10.02 5.51 -15.14
N LEU A 129 -9.41 4.33 -14.92
CA LEU A 129 -10.12 3.06 -15.04
C LEU A 129 -11.02 2.78 -13.82
N SER A 130 -10.76 3.45 -12.69
CA SER A 130 -11.63 3.38 -11.50
C SER A 130 -12.75 4.40 -11.51
N ALA A 131 -12.64 5.44 -12.33
CA ALA A 131 -13.64 6.49 -12.38
C ALA A 131 -14.94 5.95 -13.03
N PRO A 132 -16.12 6.26 -12.47
CA PRO A 132 -17.39 5.88 -13.07
C PRO A 132 -17.54 6.46 -14.48
N SER A 133 -17.96 5.62 -15.44
CA SER A 133 -18.24 6.03 -16.82
C SER A 133 -19.42 6.99 -16.93
N ASP A 134 -20.38 6.89 -16.02
CA ASP A 134 -21.71 7.49 -16.20
C ASP A 134 -21.81 8.89 -15.60
N GLY A 135 -20.78 9.35 -14.88
CA GLY A 135 -20.71 10.68 -14.26
C GLY A 135 -21.83 10.99 -13.26
N GLN A 136 -22.78 10.08 -13.04
CA GLN A 136 -23.88 10.26 -12.11
C GLN A 136 -23.37 10.10 -10.68
N GLN A 137 -23.60 11.14 -9.90
CA GLN A 137 -23.37 11.18 -8.46
C GLN A 137 -24.43 10.30 -7.77
N GLY A 138 -24.25 8.98 -7.83
CA GLY A 138 -25.01 8.03 -7.01
C GLY A 138 -24.37 7.85 -5.64
N ASP A 139 -25.15 7.38 -4.67
CA ASP A 139 -24.69 7.07 -3.30
C ASP A 139 -23.48 6.12 -3.28
N ASN A 140 -23.20 5.45 -4.41
CA ASN A 140 -21.98 4.72 -4.69
C ASN A 140 -21.44 5.07 -6.09
N THR A 141 -20.88 6.27 -6.25
CA THR A 141 -20.26 6.70 -7.52
C THR A 141 -19.11 5.79 -7.96
N PHE A 142 -18.51 5.02 -7.05
CA PHE A 142 -17.49 4.03 -7.38
C PHE A 142 -18.07 2.63 -7.23
N GLY A 143 -17.72 1.70 -8.13
CA GLY A 143 -18.14 0.31 -8.02
C GLY A 143 -17.82 -0.24 -6.64
N GLN A 144 -18.80 -0.85 -5.97
CA GLN A 144 -18.62 -1.38 -4.61
C GLN A 144 -17.43 -2.34 -4.51
N ASP A 145 -17.09 -3.02 -5.61
CA ASP A 145 -15.99 -3.99 -5.69
C ASP A 145 -14.59 -3.35 -5.75
N TYR A 146 -14.50 -2.04 -5.97
CA TYR A 146 -13.21 -1.40 -6.28
C TYR A 146 -12.33 -1.24 -5.04
N CYS A 147 -12.93 -0.89 -3.91
CA CYS A 147 -12.22 -0.98 -2.64
C CYS A 147 -12.07 -2.45 -2.20
N ILE A 148 -12.97 -3.35 -2.58
CA ILE A 148 -13.05 -4.71 -2.02
C ILE A 148 -12.25 -5.74 -2.85
N ASN A 149 -11.14 -5.34 -3.46
CA ASN A 149 -10.05 -6.25 -3.84
C ASN A 149 -10.28 -7.13 -5.10
N SER A 150 -11.04 -6.69 -6.12
CA SER A 150 -11.36 -7.54 -7.29
C SER A 150 -11.01 -7.01 -8.68
N GLY A 151 -10.24 -5.92 -8.80
CA GLY A 151 -9.70 -5.53 -10.11
C GLY A 151 -8.43 -6.33 -10.44
N ASP A 152 -8.31 -6.93 -11.63
CA ASP A 152 -7.08 -7.60 -12.09
C ASP A 152 -5.95 -6.61 -12.47
N MET A 153 -6.22 -5.30 -12.46
CA MET A 153 -5.34 -4.27 -13.03
C MET A 153 -4.04 -4.01 -12.27
N TRP A 154 -3.88 -4.61 -11.10
CA TRP A 154 -2.74 -4.43 -10.20
C TRP A 154 -1.64 -5.42 -10.52
N ILE A 155 -2.03 -6.57 -11.08
CA ILE A 155 -1.13 -7.62 -11.53
C ILE A 155 -0.04 -7.04 -12.46
N PRO A 156 -0.34 -6.29 -13.53
CA PRO A 156 0.70 -5.73 -14.39
C PRO A 156 1.59 -4.72 -13.67
N VAL A 157 1.04 -3.86 -12.80
CA VAL A 157 1.82 -2.87 -12.03
C VAL A 157 2.82 -3.57 -11.11
N TYR A 158 2.38 -4.60 -10.39
CA TYR A 158 3.25 -5.39 -9.53
C TYR A 158 4.28 -6.18 -10.33
N LEU A 159 3.91 -6.78 -11.47
CA LEU A 159 4.85 -7.52 -12.32
C LEU A 159 5.96 -6.61 -12.87
N ILE A 160 5.59 -5.42 -13.37
CA ILE A 160 6.56 -4.41 -13.83
C ILE A 160 7.48 -4.00 -12.69
N SER A 161 6.92 -3.74 -11.51
CA SER A 161 7.69 -3.32 -10.34
C SER A 161 8.65 -4.41 -9.87
N ILE A 162 8.20 -5.67 -9.79
CA ILE A 162 9.03 -6.83 -9.46
C ILE A 162 10.15 -7.00 -10.48
N ALA A 163 9.87 -6.84 -11.77
CA ALA A 163 10.87 -6.93 -12.83
C ALA A 163 11.95 -5.83 -12.69
N ILE A 164 11.55 -4.57 -12.50
CA ILE A 164 12.46 -3.44 -12.30
C ILE A 164 13.29 -3.64 -11.01
N LEU A 165 12.64 -4.06 -9.93
CA LEU A 165 13.30 -4.30 -8.65
C LEU A 165 14.29 -5.46 -8.74
N GLY A 166 13.94 -6.52 -9.47
CA GLY A 166 14.82 -7.66 -9.76
C GLY A 166 16.04 -7.27 -10.59
N LEU A 167 15.88 -6.40 -11.59
CA LEU A 167 17.02 -5.83 -12.32
C LEU A 167 17.91 -4.99 -11.40
N ALA A 168 17.32 -4.18 -10.53
CA ALA A 168 18.06 -3.39 -9.56
C ALA A 168 18.83 -4.27 -8.55
N THR A 169 18.26 -5.38 -8.07
CA THR A 169 18.98 -6.30 -7.16
C THR A 169 20.12 -7.04 -7.85
N ILE A 170 19.97 -7.40 -9.13
CA ILE A 170 21.07 -7.97 -9.93
C ILE A 170 22.20 -6.95 -10.07
N LEU A 171 21.89 -5.69 -10.39
CA LEU A 171 22.89 -4.63 -10.48
C LEU A 171 23.58 -4.36 -9.14
N ASP A 172 22.84 -4.35 -8.03
CA ASP A 172 23.42 -4.27 -6.68
C ASP A 172 24.43 -5.39 -6.44
N ALA A 173 24.07 -6.64 -6.78
CA ALA A 173 24.96 -7.78 -6.62
C ALA A 173 26.22 -7.64 -7.49
N ILE A 174 26.10 -7.16 -8.74
CA ILE A 174 27.24 -6.89 -9.63
C ILE A 174 28.14 -5.80 -9.05
N VAL A 175 27.57 -4.69 -8.57
CA VAL A 175 28.32 -3.58 -7.97
C VAL A 175 29.05 -4.07 -6.72
N LEU A 176 28.37 -4.77 -5.81
CA LEU A 176 28.97 -5.34 -4.59
C LEU A 176 30.07 -6.33 -4.93
N TRP A 177 29.86 -7.20 -5.92
CA TRP A 177 30.86 -8.15 -6.39
C TRP A 177 32.08 -7.44 -6.97
N SER A 178 31.88 -6.40 -7.78
CA SER A 178 32.97 -5.62 -8.37
C SER A 178 33.80 -4.91 -7.32
N VAL A 179 33.13 -4.34 -6.32
CA VAL A 179 33.72 -3.67 -5.16
C VAL A 179 34.51 -4.66 -4.30
N PHE A 180 33.95 -5.85 -4.06
CA PHE A 180 34.62 -6.91 -3.31
C PHE A 180 35.87 -7.42 -4.02
N ARG A 181 35.83 -7.56 -5.35
CA ARG A 181 37.02 -7.91 -6.14
C ARG A 181 38.10 -6.83 -6.05
N ARG A 182 37.75 -5.55 -6.17
CA ARG A 182 38.71 -4.43 -6.08
C ARG A 182 39.32 -4.28 -4.69
N ALA A 183 38.53 -4.49 -3.64
CA ALA A 183 39.00 -4.44 -2.26
C ALA A 183 40.14 -5.44 -1.96
N LYS A 184 40.27 -6.52 -2.76
CA LYS A 184 41.38 -7.47 -2.64
C LYS A 184 42.66 -7.01 -3.36
N ALA A 185 42.58 -6.05 -4.29
CA ALA A 185 43.68 -5.66 -5.16
C ALA A 185 44.28 -4.28 -4.84
N GLU A 186 43.56 -3.40 -4.16
CA GLU A 186 43.93 -1.97 -4.00
C GLU A 186 44.48 -1.58 -2.61
N PRO A 187 45.28 -0.49 -2.53
CA PRO A 187 45.89 0.01 -1.29
C PRO A 187 44.88 0.60 -0.28
N ALA A 188 45.27 0.61 1.00
CA ALA A 188 44.39 0.86 2.16
C ALA A 188 43.63 2.21 2.20
N LEU A 189 44.02 3.22 1.42
CA LEU A 189 43.45 4.56 1.50
C LEU A 189 42.09 4.68 0.77
N GLU A 190 41.97 4.08 -0.43
CA GLU A 190 40.73 4.00 -1.21
C GLU A 190 39.64 3.17 -0.49
N ILE A 191 40.08 2.16 0.28
CA ILE A 191 39.21 1.27 1.06
C ILE A 191 38.31 2.04 2.04
N LYS A 192 38.76 3.19 2.60
CA LYS A 192 37.97 3.95 3.57
C LYS A 192 36.76 4.63 2.93
N TYR A 193 36.88 5.11 1.70
CA TYR A 193 35.74 5.67 0.95
C TYR A 193 34.81 4.56 0.48
N LEU A 194 35.38 3.51 -0.10
CA LEU A 194 34.66 2.31 -0.54
C LEU A 194 33.82 1.71 0.59
N ARG A 195 34.40 1.53 1.78
CA ARG A 195 33.71 0.98 2.95
C ARG A 195 32.51 1.82 3.37
N ARG A 196 32.60 3.15 3.34
CA ARG A 196 31.44 4.02 3.66
C ARG A 196 30.34 3.91 2.60
N MET A 197 30.71 3.76 1.34
CA MET A 197 29.74 3.54 0.26
C MET A 197 29.08 2.16 0.39
N ILE A 198 29.85 1.10 0.65
CA ILE A 198 29.36 -0.26 0.88
C ILE A 198 28.37 -0.29 2.04
N ILE A 199 28.70 0.33 3.19
CA ILE A 199 27.80 0.34 4.36
C ILE A 199 26.46 1.00 4.03
N LYS A 200 26.46 2.11 3.27
CA LYS A 200 25.22 2.78 2.86
C LYS A 200 24.42 1.94 1.88
N LEU A 201 25.09 1.34 0.89
CA LEU A 201 24.46 0.51 -0.12
C LEU A 201 23.89 -0.78 0.50
N SER A 202 24.63 -1.41 1.43
CA SER A 202 24.20 -2.62 2.12
C SER A 202 23.02 -2.37 3.05
N LEU A 203 23.01 -1.25 3.77
CA LEU A 203 21.89 -0.89 4.63
C LEU A 203 20.61 -0.69 3.81
N PHE A 204 20.72 0.01 2.68
CA PHE A 204 19.59 0.24 1.79
C PHE A 204 19.13 -1.05 1.09
N SER A 205 20.06 -1.90 0.68
CA SER A 205 19.77 -3.22 0.11
C SER A 205 19.06 -4.14 1.12
N ALA A 206 19.54 -4.19 2.37
CA ALA A 206 18.90 -4.96 3.43
C ALA A 206 17.48 -4.45 3.71
N TYR A 207 17.30 -3.13 3.80
CA TYR A 207 15.98 -2.51 3.96
C TYR A 207 15.02 -2.92 2.82
N ARG A 208 15.49 -2.89 1.56
CA ARG A 208 14.71 -3.33 0.39
C ARG A 208 14.33 -4.81 0.46
N ILE A 209 15.27 -5.68 0.82
CA ILE A 209 15.00 -7.12 0.95
C ILE A 209 13.93 -7.36 2.01
N VAL A 210 14.08 -6.75 3.19
CA VAL A 210 13.10 -6.87 4.29
C VAL A 210 11.73 -6.36 3.85
N SER A 211 11.66 -5.18 3.23
CA SER A 211 10.41 -4.60 2.74
C SER A 211 9.75 -5.49 1.67
N THR A 212 10.53 -6.04 0.74
CA THR A 212 10.03 -6.93 -0.32
C THR A 212 9.51 -8.25 0.27
N ILE A 213 10.23 -8.84 1.22
CA ILE A 213 9.79 -10.06 1.92
C ILE A 213 8.49 -9.79 2.66
N LEU A 214 8.38 -8.67 3.39
CA LEU A 214 7.14 -8.30 4.08
C LEU A 214 5.96 -8.14 3.11
N VAL A 215 6.17 -7.47 1.99
CA VAL A 215 5.12 -7.31 0.95
C VAL A 215 4.73 -8.67 0.37
N LEU A 216 5.69 -9.54 0.04
CA LEU A 216 5.41 -10.89 -0.45
C LEU A 216 4.64 -11.72 0.57
N LEU A 217 4.99 -11.63 1.85
CA LEU A 217 4.29 -12.33 2.92
C LEU A 217 2.84 -11.86 3.04
N VAL A 218 2.60 -10.55 3.00
CA VAL A 218 1.24 -9.97 3.03
C VAL A 218 0.43 -10.43 1.81
N MET A 219 1.03 -10.41 0.62
CA MET A 219 0.37 -10.85 -0.62
C MET A 219 0.04 -12.35 -0.64
N VAL A 220 0.92 -13.19 -0.07
CA VAL A 220 0.70 -14.64 0.02
C VAL A 220 -0.39 -14.96 1.05
N ASP A 221 -0.41 -14.24 2.18
CA ASP A 221 -1.42 -14.44 3.24
C ASP A 221 -2.83 -14.11 2.75
N ASP A 222 -2.98 -13.01 1.98
CA ASP A 222 -4.28 -12.58 1.43
C ASP A 222 -4.88 -13.62 0.47
N ARG A 223 -4.05 -14.23 -0.40
CA ARG A 223 -4.50 -15.35 -1.27
C ARG A 223 -4.99 -16.56 -0.46
N SER A 224 -4.40 -16.80 0.71
CA SER A 224 -4.79 -17.93 1.56
C SER A 224 -6.11 -17.67 2.29
N SER A 225 -6.36 -16.41 2.67
CA SER A 225 -7.59 -15.97 3.35
C SER A 225 -8.77 -15.83 2.39
N SER A 226 -8.54 -15.43 1.12
CA SER A 226 -9.59 -15.37 0.11
C SER A 226 -10.26 -16.73 -0.17
N ARG A 227 -9.56 -17.86 0.06
CA ARG A 227 -10.16 -19.22 -0.01
C ARG A 227 -10.97 -19.61 1.23
N ARG A 228 -10.88 -18.84 2.32
CA ARG A 228 -11.52 -19.13 3.61
C ARG A 228 -12.05 -17.83 4.21
N VAL A 229 -13.04 -17.22 3.58
CA VAL A 229 -13.86 -16.19 4.25
C VAL A 229 -15.04 -16.91 4.91
N PRO A 230 -14.98 -17.28 6.21
CA PRO A 230 -16.20 -17.58 6.93
C PRO A 230 -17.05 -16.32 6.94
N HIS A 231 -18.37 -16.46 6.77
CA HIS A 231 -19.32 -15.36 6.90
C HIS A 231 -19.20 -14.76 8.31
N VAL A 232 -18.42 -13.68 8.45
CA VAL A 232 -18.34 -12.93 9.70
C VAL A 232 -19.58 -12.05 9.76
N VAL A 233 -20.56 -12.50 10.54
CA VAL A 233 -21.75 -11.73 10.86
C VAL A 233 -21.34 -10.65 11.86
N TYR A 234 -21.19 -9.42 11.39
CA TYR A 234 -20.98 -8.28 12.28
C TYR A 234 -22.32 -7.90 12.92
N LYS A 235 -22.46 -8.16 14.23
CA LYS A 235 -23.60 -7.65 15.01
C LYS A 235 -23.34 -6.18 15.31
N ILE A 236 -23.88 -5.28 14.49
CA ILE A 236 -23.81 -3.84 14.73
C ILE A 236 -24.76 -3.53 15.88
N GLY A 237 -24.20 -3.40 17.09
CA GLY A 237 -24.94 -2.91 18.24
C GLY A 237 -25.27 -1.42 18.05
N CYS A 238 -26.48 -1.11 17.58
CA CYS A 238 -27.08 0.18 17.85
C CYS A 238 -27.61 0.17 19.29
N PRO A 239 -27.36 1.22 20.09
CA PRO A 239 -28.10 1.40 21.32
C PRO A 239 -29.55 1.75 20.93
N SER A 240 -30.49 1.00 21.51
CA SER A 240 -31.96 1.10 21.39
C SER A 240 -32.62 0.67 20.06
N ASN A 241 -32.99 -0.61 20.03
CA ASN A 241 -34.18 -1.20 19.35
C ASN A 241 -34.22 -1.29 17.81
N LEU A 242 -33.08 -1.52 17.15
CA LEU A 242 -33.09 -1.99 15.76
C LEU A 242 -32.01 -3.05 15.54
N GLU A 243 -32.40 -4.34 15.58
CA GLU A 243 -31.53 -5.44 15.15
C GLU A 243 -31.65 -5.60 13.63
N ILE A 244 -30.71 -5.05 12.87
CA ILE A 244 -30.56 -5.34 11.45
C ILE A 244 -29.61 -6.54 11.32
N MET A 245 -30.17 -7.71 11.03
CA MET A 245 -29.40 -8.89 10.68
C MET A 245 -29.18 -8.90 9.15
N ALA A 246 -28.07 -8.33 8.70
CA ALA A 246 -27.67 -8.40 7.30
C ALA A 246 -26.83 -9.68 7.08
N ILE A 247 -27.42 -10.65 6.38
CA ILE A 247 -26.67 -11.78 5.82
C ILE A 247 -26.33 -11.39 4.39
N VAL A 248 -25.05 -11.15 4.11
CA VAL A 248 -24.57 -10.84 2.76
C VAL A 248 -24.00 -12.11 2.15
N PRO A 249 -24.72 -12.78 1.22
CA PRO A 249 -24.10 -13.78 0.36
C PRO A 249 -23.35 -13.11 -0.79
N VAL A 250 -22.17 -13.62 -1.12
CA VAL A 250 -21.32 -13.17 -2.25
C VAL A 250 -21.84 -13.80 -3.56
N SER A 251 -23.05 -13.44 -3.97
CA SER A 251 -23.62 -13.76 -5.29
C SER A 251 -24.53 -12.61 -5.75
N PRO A 252 -24.65 -12.34 -7.06
CA PRO A 252 -25.06 -11.02 -7.59
C PRO A 252 -26.58 -10.74 -7.52
N ILE A 253 -27.34 -11.50 -6.72
CA ILE A 253 -28.77 -11.26 -6.52
C ILE A 253 -28.97 -11.00 -5.04
N VAL A 254 -28.95 -9.72 -4.68
CA VAL A 254 -29.31 -9.26 -3.33
C VAL A 254 -30.84 -9.34 -3.20
N ASN A 255 -31.34 -10.42 -2.64
CA ASN A 255 -32.71 -10.45 -2.12
C ASN A 255 -32.69 -9.87 -0.71
N VAL A 256 -32.94 -8.56 -0.58
CA VAL A 256 -33.13 -7.93 0.72
C VAL A 256 -34.47 -8.41 1.29
N GLN A 257 -34.48 -9.50 2.04
CA GLN A 257 -35.62 -9.81 2.91
C GLN A 257 -35.57 -8.87 4.11
N LEU A 258 -36.27 -7.75 4.02
CA LEU A 258 -36.67 -6.96 5.18
C LEU A 258 -37.64 -7.79 6.03
N ARG A 259 -37.11 -8.64 6.93
CA ARG A 259 -37.92 -9.16 8.04
C ARG A 259 -38.14 -8.01 9.01
N ARG A 260 -39.31 -7.37 8.89
CA ARG A 260 -39.84 -6.48 9.91
C ARG A 260 -40.05 -7.31 11.17
N PHE A 261 -39.08 -7.31 12.09
CA PHE A 261 -39.31 -7.84 13.42
C PHE A 261 -40.41 -6.99 14.06
N ARG A 262 -41.60 -7.58 14.18
CA ARG A 262 -42.70 -7.04 14.97
C ARG A 262 -42.15 -6.88 16.38
N THR A 263 -42.10 -5.64 16.87
CA THR A 263 -41.83 -5.34 18.27
C THR A 263 -42.80 -6.14 19.14
N SER A 264 -42.28 -6.76 20.20
CA SER A 264 -43.02 -7.63 21.13
C SER A 264 -44.26 -6.99 21.76
N ASP A 265 -44.43 -5.67 21.66
CA ASP A 265 -45.61 -4.97 22.17
C ASP A 265 -46.87 -5.22 21.34
N GLN A 266 -46.76 -5.70 20.09
CA GLN A 266 -47.93 -6.00 19.26
C GLN A 266 -48.43 -7.46 19.38
N ILE A 267 -47.68 -8.35 20.04
CA ILE A 267 -48.09 -9.75 20.27
C ILE A 267 -49.09 -9.86 21.44
N ARG A 268 -49.19 -8.84 22.31
CA ARG A 268 -50.14 -8.86 23.44
C ARG A 268 -51.59 -8.54 23.05
N SER A 269 -51.87 -8.19 21.78
CA SER A 269 -53.23 -7.86 21.32
C SER A 269 -53.95 -8.97 20.54
N GLU A 270 -53.29 -10.12 20.28
CA GLU A 270 -53.87 -11.25 19.52
C GLU A 270 -53.99 -12.54 20.35
N LEU A 271 -54.00 -12.46 21.69
CA LEU A 271 -54.33 -13.63 22.51
C LEU A 271 -55.86 -13.71 22.68
N PRO A 272 -56.55 -14.71 22.09
CA PRO A 272 -57.98 -14.88 22.30
C PRO A 272 -58.26 -15.17 23.78
N GLU A 273 -59.21 -14.44 24.36
CA GLU A 273 -59.74 -14.70 25.69
C GLU A 273 -60.16 -16.17 25.80
N LEU A 274 -59.51 -16.90 26.70
CA LEU A 274 -59.89 -18.25 27.06
C LEU A 274 -61.20 -18.17 27.85
N PRO A 275 -62.28 -18.86 27.45
CA PRO A 275 -63.54 -18.79 28.17
C PRO A 275 -63.42 -19.49 29.52
N ASP A 276 -63.65 -18.73 30.59
CA ASP A 276 -63.88 -19.21 31.95
C ASP A 276 -65.09 -20.18 31.94
N ARG A 277 -64.81 -21.49 32.00
CA ARG A 277 -65.83 -22.49 32.35
C ARG A 277 -65.69 -22.87 33.81
N ILE A 278 -66.53 -22.20 34.59
CA ILE A 278 -66.94 -22.49 35.96
C ILE A 278 -67.83 -23.76 35.98
N SER A 279 -67.59 -24.62 36.99
CA SER A 279 -68.56 -25.49 37.71
C SER A 279 -69.28 -26.62 36.95
N LYS A 280 -68.95 -27.87 37.30
CA LYS A 280 -69.67 -28.65 38.33
C LYS A 280 -68.87 -29.88 38.74
#